data_AF-G4ZZ11-F1
#
_entry.id   AF-G4ZZ11-F1
#
_cell.length_a   1.000
_cell.length_b   1.000
_cell.length_c   1.000
_cell.angle_alpha   90.00
_cell.angle_beta   90.00
_cell.angle_gamma   90.00
#
_symmetry.space_group_name_H-M   'P 1'
#
loop_
_entity.id
_entity.type
_entity.pdbx_description
1 polymer ?
#
loop_
_entity_poly.entity_id
_entity_poly.type
_entity_poly.pdbx_seq_one_letter_code
_entity_poly.pdbx_strand_id
1 'polypeptide(L)'
;MQQTPKELWSHGNMLSEYQVWVAYRLATCQLSLYFDGRQQNNSCRKLDRCQGQKETLEHIFWQCPCAQACWQEVAQRWTGQVQSPERVRMFESYCASRSAPPISQRIRTRLATVFEGESEAYEGEWKRLWRILCTICVTSLWIQRNRVVHQGGRVSQESSVSEFRQAAGRHLRALAKRERRKPHTMVQGTWLLLCLDMYDCPLHETPQQVVSHVRPPGSLKTPALISWLRAYQTSCT
;
A
#
# COMPACT_ATOMS: atom_id res chain seq x y z
N MET A 1 5.18 6.34 17.34
CA MET A 1 4.11 5.68 16.57
C MET A 1 2.81 5.87 17.35
N GLN A 2 1.69 6.25 16.71
CA GLN A 2 0.48 6.78 17.41
C GLN A 2 -0.73 5.82 17.44
N GLN A 3 -0.61 4.58 16.94
CA GLN A 3 -1.74 3.63 16.93
C GLN A 3 -1.78 2.77 18.20
N THR A 4 -2.97 2.60 18.75
CA THR A 4 -3.21 1.70 19.87
C THR A 4 -3.20 0.24 19.41
N PRO A 5 -2.90 -0.72 20.31
CA PRO A 5 -3.03 -2.15 20.00
C PRO A 5 -4.42 -2.51 19.48
N LYS A 6 -5.47 -1.94 20.07
CA LYS A 6 -6.86 -2.19 19.66
C LYS A 6 -7.10 -1.81 18.19
N GLU A 7 -6.59 -0.66 17.75
CA GLU A 7 -6.74 -0.19 16.36
C GLU A 7 -5.98 -1.08 15.35
N LEU A 8 -4.83 -1.62 15.76
CA LEU A 8 -4.04 -2.54 14.93
C LEU A 8 -4.74 -3.89 14.78
N TRP A 9 -5.31 -4.43 15.86
CA TRP A 9 -6.03 -5.71 15.85
C TRP A 9 -7.44 -5.59 15.26
N SER A 10 -8.05 -4.41 15.27
CA SER A 10 -9.33 -4.13 14.59
C SER A 10 -9.13 -3.88 13.07
N HIS A 11 -8.52 -4.84 12.38
CA HIS A 11 -8.19 -4.71 10.95
C HIS A 11 -9.24 -5.34 10.02
N GLY A 12 -10.38 -5.83 10.55
CA GLY A 12 -11.51 -6.30 9.73
C GLY A 12 -11.14 -7.37 8.69
N ASN A 13 -10.19 -8.25 9.00
CA ASN A 13 -9.62 -9.23 8.06
C ASN A 13 -9.00 -8.65 6.79
N MET A 14 -8.68 -7.34 6.76
CA MET A 14 -8.03 -6.67 5.61
C MET A 14 -6.53 -6.92 5.54
N LEU A 15 -5.92 -7.36 6.64
CA LEU A 15 -4.50 -7.65 6.79
C LEU A 15 -4.34 -9.09 7.27
N SER A 16 -3.19 -9.71 6.98
CA SER A 16 -2.83 -11.00 7.55
C SER A 16 -2.36 -10.83 9.00
N GLU A 17 -2.46 -11.91 9.79
CA GLU A 17 -1.96 -11.92 11.17
C GLU A 17 -0.47 -11.55 11.24
N TYR A 18 0.34 -12.03 10.30
CA TYR A 18 1.76 -11.68 10.25
C TYR A 18 1.98 -10.18 9.99
N GLN A 19 1.22 -9.56 9.09
CA GLN A 19 1.30 -8.12 8.83
C GLN A 19 0.95 -7.30 10.09
N VAL A 20 -0.09 -7.73 10.80
CA VAL A 20 -0.53 -7.10 12.06
C VAL A 20 0.52 -7.29 13.15
N TRP A 21 1.09 -8.49 13.26
CA TRP A 21 2.17 -8.81 14.20
C TRP A 21 3.40 -7.92 13.98
N VAL A 22 3.86 -7.78 12.73
CA VAL A 22 5.01 -6.91 12.41
C VAL A 22 4.68 -5.46 12.73
N ALA A 23 3.50 -4.97 12.33
CA ALA A 23 3.08 -3.60 12.60
C ALA A 23 3.01 -3.30 14.11
N TYR A 24 2.46 -4.22 14.91
CA TYR A 24 2.38 -4.12 16.36
C TYR A 24 3.76 -4.11 17.01
N ARG A 25 4.63 -5.04 16.64
CA ARG A 25 5.99 -5.11 17.19
C ARG A 25 6.82 -3.89 16.79
N LEU A 26 6.63 -3.37 15.59
CA LEU A 26 7.27 -2.11 15.19
C LEU A 26 6.75 -0.95 16.04
N ALA A 27 5.43 -0.83 16.22
CA ALA A 27 4.82 0.25 17.00
C ALA A 27 5.23 0.26 18.48
N THR A 28 5.48 -0.92 19.04
CA THR A 28 5.92 -1.11 20.43
C THR A 28 7.43 -1.24 20.59
N CYS A 29 8.20 -1.05 19.51
CA CYS A 29 9.66 -1.22 19.48
C CYS A 29 10.16 -2.60 19.95
N GLN A 30 9.37 -3.65 19.71
CA GLN A 30 9.63 -5.03 20.12
C GLN A 30 10.18 -5.93 19.00
N LEU A 31 10.47 -5.40 17.82
CA LEU A 31 11.13 -6.15 16.76
C LEU A 31 12.61 -6.37 17.11
N SER A 32 13.00 -7.63 17.25
CA SER A 32 14.39 -8.00 17.58
C SER A 32 15.30 -7.78 16.37
N LEU A 33 16.30 -6.92 16.52
CA LEU A 33 17.30 -6.69 15.49
C LEU A 33 18.50 -7.66 15.61
N TYR A 34 18.44 -8.66 16.47
CA TYR A 34 19.55 -9.60 16.63
C TYR A 34 19.96 -10.27 15.31
N PHE A 35 21.27 -10.49 15.15
CA PHE A 35 21.88 -11.37 14.17
C PHE A 35 23.29 -11.74 14.60
N ASP A 36 23.82 -12.82 14.06
CA ASP A 36 25.16 -13.29 14.40
C ASP A 36 26.25 -12.30 13.93
N GLY A 37 27.19 -11.99 14.84
CA GLY A 37 28.20 -10.96 14.64
C GLY A 37 27.73 -9.51 14.86
N ARG A 38 26.49 -9.28 15.34
CA ARG A 38 25.97 -7.91 15.57
C ARG A 38 26.74 -7.14 16.63
N GLN A 39 27.29 -7.83 17.64
CA GLN A 39 28.06 -7.18 18.71
C GLN A 39 29.36 -6.55 18.18
N GLN A 40 29.95 -7.15 17.14
CA GLN A 40 31.14 -6.66 16.48
C GLN A 40 30.81 -5.60 15.43
N ASN A 41 29.71 -5.80 14.70
CA ASN A 41 29.24 -4.83 13.71
C ASN A 41 27.71 -4.78 13.67
N ASN A 42 27.16 -3.69 14.21
CA ASN A 42 25.72 -3.42 14.23
C ASN A 42 25.25 -2.57 13.05
N SER A 43 26.04 -2.45 11.98
CA SER A 43 25.66 -1.70 10.78
C SER A 43 24.54 -2.39 10.01
N CYS A 44 23.74 -1.60 9.31
CA CYS A 44 22.72 -2.10 8.41
C CYS A 44 23.36 -2.86 7.25
N ARG A 45 22.92 -4.10 7.04
CA ARG A 45 23.46 -5.00 6.00
C ARG A 45 22.66 -4.96 4.69
N LYS A 46 21.55 -4.21 4.61
CA LYS A 46 20.65 -4.23 3.43
C LYS A 46 21.33 -3.80 2.14
N LEU A 47 22.22 -2.80 2.19
CA LEU A 47 22.91 -2.25 1.02
C LEU A 47 24.35 -1.88 1.41
N ASP A 48 25.28 -1.94 0.46
CA ASP A 48 26.68 -1.56 0.70
C ASP A 48 26.80 -0.09 1.15
N ARG A 49 26.00 0.81 0.59
CA ARG A 49 25.95 2.22 1.02
C ARG A 49 25.37 2.45 2.43
N CYS A 50 24.81 1.42 3.06
CA CYS A 50 24.40 1.47 4.46
C CYS A 50 25.54 1.07 5.41
N GLN A 51 26.70 0.67 4.89
CA GLN A 51 27.85 0.32 5.72
C GLN A 51 28.26 1.50 6.61
N GLY A 52 28.49 1.22 7.89
CA GLY A 52 28.77 2.24 8.91
C GLY A 52 27.53 2.92 9.50
N GLN A 53 26.34 2.75 8.91
CA GLN A 53 25.08 3.23 9.49
C GLN A 53 24.53 2.20 10.46
N LYS A 54 24.40 2.59 11.74
CA LYS A 54 23.86 1.72 12.79
C LYS A 54 22.46 1.23 12.43
N GLU A 55 22.25 -0.08 12.49
CA GLU A 55 20.95 -0.70 12.23
C GLU A 55 20.00 -0.48 13.42
N THR A 56 19.08 0.45 13.26
CA THR A 56 17.96 0.71 14.17
C THR A 56 16.63 0.43 13.48
N LEU A 57 15.53 0.33 14.24
CA LEU A 57 14.19 0.25 13.64
C LEU A 57 13.91 1.51 12.80
N GLU A 58 14.33 2.67 13.30
CA GLU A 58 14.19 3.92 12.57
C GLU A 58 14.92 3.87 11.22
N HIS A 59 16.15 3.35 11.21
CA HIS A 59 16.89 3.18 9.98
C HIS A 59 16.21 2.19 9.03
N ILE A 60 15.85 0.99 9.49
CA ILE A 60 15.27 -0.06 8.64
C ILE A 60 13.97 0.40 7.96
N PHE A 61 13.12 1.12 8.71
CA PHE A 61 11.77 1.44 8.26
C PHE A 61 11.63 2.84 7.66
N TRP A 62 12.54 3.77 7.94
CA TRP A 62 12.43 5.14 7.45
C TRP A 62 13.67 5.57 6.68
N GLN A 63 14.86 5.48 7.27
CA GLN A 63 16.04 6.17 6.72
C GLN A 63 16.79 5.35 5.65
N CYS A 64 16.69 4.03 5.68
CA CYS A 64 17.37 3.13 4.74
C CYS A 64 16.97 3.51 3.28
N PRO A 65 17.91 3.53 2.31
CA PRO A 65 17.56 3.85 0.93
C PRO A 65 16.47 2.96 0.33
N CYS A 66 16.42 1.68 0.71
CA CYS A 66 15.30 0.80 0.33
C CYS A 66 13.96 1.28 0.93
N ALA A 67 13.95 1.72 2.19
CA ALA A 67 12.74 2.24 2.84
C ALA A 67 12.29 3.54 2.18
N GLN A 68 13.21 4.48 1.95
CA GLN A 68 12.93 5.73 1.25
C GLN A 68 12.34 5.48 -0.14
N ALA A 69 12.91 4.56 -0.92
CA ALA A 69 12.38 4.20 -2.23
C ALA A 69 10.97 3.61 -2.16
N CYS A 70 10.69 2.71 -1.21
CA CYS A 70 9.35 2.16 -1.02
C CYS A 70 8.32 3.23 -0.60
N TRP A 71 8.69 4.13 0.32
CA TRP A 71 7.80 5.21 0.75
C TRP A 71 7.58 6.25 -0.33
N GLN A 72 8.60 6.53 -1.15
CA GLN A 72 8.48 7.39 -2.31
C GLN A 72 7.47 6.81 -3.32
N GLU A 73 7.51 5.50 -3.57
CA GLU A 73 6.50 4.84 -4.42
C GLU A 73 5.09 5.01 -3.85
N VAL A 74 4.89 4.75 -2.54
CA VAL A 74 3.58 4.93 -1.89
C VAL A 74 3.09 6.37 -2.02
N ALA A 75 3.93 7.34 -1.69
CA ALA A 75 3.56 8.76 -1.73
C ALA A 75 3.32 9.26 -3.16
N GLN A 76 4.14 8.84 -4.13
CA GLN A 76 3.97 9.22 -5.53
C GLN A 76 2.66 8.71 -6.11
N ARG A 77 2.30 7.47 -5.81
CA ARG A 77 1.05 6.88 -6.28
C ARG A 77 -0.16 7.47 -5.55
N TRP A 78 -0.01 7.81 -4.28
CA TRP A 78 -1.05 8.47 -3.50
C TRP A 78 -1.38 9.87 -4.02
N THR A 79 -0.38 10.74 -4.19
CA THR A 79 -0.58 12.13 -4.61
C THR A 79 -0.78 12.26 -6.10
N GLY A 80 -0.27 11.29 -6.83
CA GLY A 80 -0.19 11.30 -8.26
C GLY A 80 0.90 12.19 -8.85
N GLN A 81 1.95 12.45 -8.09
CA GLN A 81 3.07 13.31 -8.51
C GLN A 81 4.37 12.68 -8.07
N VAL A 82 5.42 12.82 -8.87
CA VAL A 82 6.77 12.45 -8.46
C VAL A 82 7.10 13.19 -7.16
N GLN A 83 7.51 12.44 -6.14
CA GLN A 83 7.88 12.99 -4.84
C GLN A 83 9.39 13.07 -4.72
N SER A 84 9.91 14.19 -4.22
CA SER A 84 11.30 14.27 -3.76
C SER A 84 11.44 13.60 -2.38
N PRO A 85 12.63 13.15 -1.98
CA PRO A 85 12.86 12.57 -0.65
C PRO A 85 12.38 13.47 0.50
N GLU A 86 12.57 14.79 0.38
CA GLU A 86 12.14 15.77 1.40
C GLU A 86 10.63 15.80 1.53
N ARG A 87 9.89 15.68 0.41
CA ARG A 87 8.43 15.63 0.42
C ARG A 87 7.91 14.33 1.01
N VAL A 88 8.61 13.21 0.80
CA VAL A 88 8.25 11.91 1.41
C VAL A 88 8.29 12.00 2.94
N ARG A 89 9.21 12.80 3.52
CA ARG A 89 9.26 13.02 4.98
C ARG A 89 7.98 13.62 5.54
N MET A 90 7.27 14.46 4.78
CA MET A 90 5.98 15.01 5.19
C MET A 90 4.89 13.94 5.36
N PHE A 91 5.08 12.77 4.73
CA PHE A 91 4.18 11.62 4.85
C PHE A 91 4.54 10.69 6.00
N GLU A 92 5.67 10.86 6.70
CA GLU A 92 6.13 9.92 7.73
C GLU A 92 5.11 9.73 8.85
N SER A 93 4.51 10.82 9.36
CA SER A 93 3.48 10.74 10.40
C SER A 93 2.24 9.97 9.92
N TYR A 94 1.81 10.18 8.68
CA TYR A 94 0.70 9.47 8.04
C TYR A 94 1.02 7.99 7.78
N CYS A 95 2.23 7.68 7.34
CA CYS A 95 2.70 6.31 7.15
C CYS A 95 2.79 5.57 8.49
N ALA A 96 3.35 6.21 9.51
CA ALA A 96 3.55 5.64 10.84
C ALA A 96 2.23 5.42 11.59
N SER A 97 1.28 6.35 11.45
CA SER A 97 -0.07 6.22 12.00
C SER A 97 -1.00 5.38 11.12
N ARG A 98 -0.58 5.06 9.87
CA ARG A 98 -1.40 4.43 8.82
C ARG A 98 -2.70 5.18 8.55
N SER A 99 -2.75 6.45 8.95
CA SER A 99 -3.83 7.38 8.66
C SER A 99 -3.55 8.03 7.32
N ALA A 100 -4.54 8.02 6.43
CA ALA A 100 -4.39 8.59 5.10
C ALA A 100 -4.22 10.11 5.19
N PRO A 101 -3.24 10.69 4.47
CA PRO A 101 -3.13 12.13 4.32
C PRO A 101 -4.30 12.69 3.52
N PRO A 102 -4.50 14.02 3.51
CA PRO A 102 -5.51 14.65 2.66
C PRO A 102 -5.37 14.22 1.19
N ILE A 103 -6.49 13.86 0.58
CA ILE A 103 -6.53 13.48 -0.85
C ILE A 103 -6.44 14.75 -1.67
N SER A 104 -5.44 14.81 -2.56
CA SER A 104 -5.21 15.96 -3.45
C SER A 104 -6.39 16.17 -4.41
N GLN A 105 -6.62 17.41 -4.82
CA GLN A 105 -7.70 17.72 -5.77
C GLN A 105 -7.55 16.92 -7.08
N ARG A 106 -6.30 16.74 -7.55
CA ARG A 106 -6.00 15.92 -8.74
C ARG A 106 -6.54 14.50 -8.61
N ILE A 107 -6.33 13.87 -7.46
CA ILE A 107 -6.79 12.50 -7.22
C ILE A 107 -8.30 12.47 -7.00
N ARG A 108 -8.87 13.46 -6.30
CA ARG A 108 -10.34 13.57 -6.18
C ARG A 108 -11.03 13.70 -7.53
N THR A 109 -10.51 14.54 -8.43
CA THR A 109 -11.04 14.67 -9.79
C THR A 109 -10.96 13.35 -10.55
N ARG A 110 -9.81 12.66 -10.47
CA ARG A 110 -9.62 11.35 -11.13
C ARG A 110 -10.59 10.31 -10.59
N LEU A 111 -10.76 10.25 -9.27
CA LEU A 111 -11.74 9.38 -8.61
C LEU A 111 -13.16 9.74 -9.05
N ALA A 112 -13.55 11.02 -9.03
CA ALA A 112 -14.87 11.46 -9.46
C ALA A 112 -15.18 11.07 -10.92
N THR A 113 -14.19 11.10 -11.81
CA THR A 113 -14.35 10.62 -13.20
C THR A 113 -14.56 9.11 -13.27
N VAL A 114 -13.88 8.32 -12.44
CA VAL A 114 -14.00 6.84 -12.43
C VAL A 114 -15.31 6.38 -11.76
N PHE A 115 -15.79 7.14 -10.77
CA PHE A 115 -16.89 6.76 -9.88
C PHE A 115 -18.17 7.61 -10.05
N GLU A 116 -18.25 8.44 -11.12
CA GLU A 116 -19.42 9.27 -11.50
C GLU A 116 -20.15 9.99 -10.34
N GLY A 117 -19.40 10.51 -9.36
CA GLY A 117 -19.95 11.39 -8.31
C GLY A 117 -20.19 10.79 -6.93
N GLU A 118 -19.85 9.52 -6.68
CA GLU A 118 -20.00 8.88 -5.35
C GLU A 118 -18.89 9.25 -4.34
N SER A 119 -18.78 10.54 -4.02
CA SER A 119 -17.62 11.14 -3.35
C SER A 119 -17.16 10.47 -2.06
N GLU A 120 -18.06 10.27 -1.12
CA GLU A 120 -17.69 9.77 0.22
C GLU A 120 -17.26 8.30 0.20
N ALA A 121 -17.89 7.49 -0.64
CA ALA A 121 -17.66 6.05 -0.72
C ALA A 121 -16.28 5.71 -1.28
N TYR A 122 -15.89 6.32 -2.40
CA TYR A 122 -14.57 6.06 -2.98
C TYR A 122 -13.44 6.69 -2.16
N GLU A 123 -13.67 7.80 -1.45
CA GLU A 123 -12.67 8.38 -0.57
C GLU A 123 -12.37 7.44 0.60
N GLY A 124 -13.39 6.77 1.14
CA GLY A 124 -13.24 5.72 2.14
C GLY A 124 -12.32 4.58 1.66
N GLU A 125 -12.58 4.05 0.46
CA GLU A 125 -11.77 2.96 -0.10
C GLU A 125 -10.35 3.41 -0.49
N TRP A 126 -10.18 4.65 -0.94
CA TRP A 126 -8.85 5.21 -1.19
C TRP A 126 -8.04 5.31 0.11
N LYS A 127 -8.62 5.85 1.19
CA LYS A 127 -7.99 5.89 2.52
C LYS A 127 -7.69 4.49 3.06
N ARG A 128 -8.57 3.52 2.78
CA ARG A 128 -8.36 2.11 3.12
C ARG A 128 -7.17 1.51 2.37
N LEU A 129 -7.01 1.83 1.08
CA LEU A 129 -5.86 1.45 0.27
C LEU A 129 -4.55 1.92 0.92
N TRP A 130 -4.47 3.20 1.34
CA TRP A 130 -3.31 3.74 2.06
C TRP A 130 -2.95 2.92 3.29
N ARG A 131 -3.92 2.65 4.17
CA ARG A 131 -3.70 1.88 5.40
C ARG A 131 -3.09 0.50 5.10
N ILE A 132 -3.59 -0.17 4.06
CA ILE A 132 -3.07 -1.48 3.64
C ILE A 132 -1.66 -1.35 3.07
N LEU A 133 -1.43 -0.39 2.16
CA LEU A 133 -0.12 -0.15 1.54
C LEU A 133 0.97 0.17 2.56
N CYS A 134 0.70 1.05 3.53
CA CYS A 134 1.65 1.37 4.60
C CYS A 134 2.02 0.14 5.43
N THR A 135 1.04 -0.72 5.71
CA THR A 135 1.28 -1.95 6.48
C THR A 135 2.10 -2.98 5.68
N ILE A 136 1.79 -3.13 4.40
CA ILE A 136 2.53 -4.02 3.50
C ILE A 136 3.95 -3.50 3.28
N CYS A 137 4.15 -2.19 3.15
CA CYS A 137 5.48 -1.58 3.03
C CYS A 137 6.35 -1.94 4.24
N VAL A 138 5.86 -1.70 5.46
CA VAL A 138 6.55 -2.09 6.70
C VAL A 138 6.85 -3.59 6.72
N THR A 139 5.86 -4.43 6.41
CA THR A 139 6.06 -5.89 6.42
C THR A 139 7.10 -6.33 5.38
N SER A 140 7.09 -5.72 4.20
CA SER A 140 8.04 -6.02 3.12
C SER A 140 9.47 -5.61 3.51
N LEU A 141 9.64 -4.41 4.07
CA LEU A 141 10.95 -3.94 4.55
C LEU A 141 11.52 -4.85 5.64
N TRP A 142 10.67 -5.36 6.53
CA TRP A 142 11.04 -6.33 7.57
C TRP A 142 11.48 -7.68 6.98
N ILE A 143 10.68 -8.25 6.07
CA ILE A 143 11.01 -9.51 5.39
C ILE A 143 12.34 -9.38 4.63
N GLN A 144 12.51 -8.30 3.87
CA GLN A 144 13.73 -8.04 3.11
C GLN A 144 14.96 -7.97 4.02
N ARG A 145 14.86 -7.25 5.15
CA ARG A 145 15.95 -7.17 6.13
C ARG A 145 16.31 -8.55 6.65
N ASN A 146 15.33 -9.35 7.06
CA ASN A 146 15.58 -10.69 7.60
C ASN A 146 16.18 -11.63 6.57
N ARG A 147 15.78 -11.51 5.29
CA ARG A 147 16.38 -12.27 4.19
C ARG A 147 17.86 -11.95 4.01
N VAL A 148 18.23 -10.67 4.01
CA VAL A 148 19.63 -10.26 3.89
C VAL A 148 20.45 -10.73 5.09
N VAL A 149 19.92 -10.55 6.29
CA VAL A 149 20.65 -10.78 7.53
C VAL A 149 20.78 -12.26 7.89
N HIS A 150 19.74 -13.07 7.66
CA HIS A 150 19.69 -14.46 8.11
C HIS A 150 19.80 -15.49 6.98
N GLN A 151 19.57 -15.09 5.73
CA GLN A 151 19.54 -16.01 4.59
C GLN A 151 20.59 -15.65 3.53
N GLY A 152 21.46 -14.66 3.81
CA GLY A 152 22.50 -14.21 2.85
C GLY A 152 21.93 -13.57 1.59
N GLY A 153 20.66 -13.16 1.60
CA GLY A 153 20.02 -12.53 0.46
C GLY A 153 20.65 -11.18 0.10
N ARG A 154 20.40 -10.71 -1.12
CA ARG A 154 20.78 -9.37 -1.57
C ARG A 154 19.53 -8.59 -1.97
N VAL A 155 19.55 -7.29 -1.71
CA VAL A 155 18.48 -6.38 -2.13
C VAL A 155 19.09 -5.15 -2.78
N SER A 156 18.32 -4.51 -3.64
CA SER A 156 18.57 -3.20 -4.23
C SER A 156 17.35 -2.30 -3.95
N GLN A 157 17.44 -1.00 -4.21
CA GLN A 157 16.25 -0.13 -4.11
C GLN A 157 15.15 -0.60 -5.08
N GLU A 158 15.53 -0.92 -6.31
CA GLU A 158 14.59 -1.32 -7.36
C GLU A 158 13.90 -2.66 -7.02
N SER A 159 14.67 -3.67 -6.60
CA SER A 159 14.09 -4.95 -6.17
C SER A 159 13.22 -4.78 -4.92
N SER A 160 13.62 -3.90 -4.00
CA SER A 160 12.83 -3.60 -2.79
C SER A 160 11.46 -3.00 -3.13
N VAL A 161 11.41 -2.03 -4.06
CA VAL A 161 10.17 -1.44 -4.56
C VAL A 161 9.35 -2.47 -5.35
N SER A 162 9.98 -3.23 -6.24
CA SER A 162 9.31 -4.26 -7.03
C SER A 162 8.65 -5.33 -6.17
N GLU A 163 9.36 -5.85 -5.17
CA GLU A 163 8.81 -6.82 -4.21
C GLU A 163 7.65 -6.24 -3.40
N PHE A 164 7.78 -5.00 -2.93
CA PHE A 164 6.69 -4.30 -2.23
C PHE A 164 5.46 -4.19 -3.13
N ARG A 165 5.60 -3.70 -4.36
CA ARG A 165 4.49 -3.56 -5.32
C ARG A 165 3.84 -4.89 -5.62
N GLN A 166 4.62 -5.95 -5.81
CA GLN A 166 4.12 -7.29 -6.09
C GLN A 166 3.33 -7.84 -4.88
N ALA A 167 3.85 -7.66 -3.66
CA ALA A 167 3.16 -8.06 -2.44
C ALA A 167 1.85 -7.28 -2.25
N ALA A 168 1.88 -5.96 -2.44
CA ALA A 168 0.72 -5.09 -2.35
C ALA A 168 -0.37 -5.46 -3.36
N GLY A 169 -0.01 -5.59 -4.64
CA GLY A 169 -0.94 -5.93 -5.71
C GLY A 169 -1.58 -7.31 -5.51
N ARG A 170 -0.79 -8.33 -5.11
CA ARG A 170 -1.34 -9.66 -4.78
C ARG A 170 -2.34 -9.58 -3.63
N HIS A 171 -1.97 -8.92 -2.54
CA HIS A 171 -2.79 -8.80 -1.34
C HIS A 171 -4.11 -8.07 -1.62
N LEU A 172 -4.04 -6.91 -2.26
CA LEU A 172 -5.21 -6.08 -2.55
C LEU A 172 -6.16 -6.75 -3.56
N ARG A 173 -5.63 -7.44 -4.58
CA ARG A 173 -6.47 -8.22 -5.51
C ARG A 173 -7.14 -9.41 -4.81
N ALA A 174 -6.43 -10.11 -3.93
CA ALA A 174 -7.01 -11.21 -3.16
C ALA A 174 -8.12 -10.70 -2.22
N LEU A 175 -7.89 -9.57 -1.54
CA LEU A 175 -8.85 -8.91 -0.67
C LEU A 175 -10.12 -8.49 -1.45
N ALA A 176 -9.95 -7.77 -2.55
CA ALA A 176 -11.05 -7.35 -3.42
C ALA A 176 -11.86 -8.53 -3.95
N LYS A 177 -11.19 -9.60 -4.44
CA LYS A 177 -11.86 -10.81 -4.90
C LYS A 177 -12.66 -11.50 -3.80
N ARG A 178 -12.12 -11.57 -2.58
CA ARG A 178 -12.81 -12.16 -1.43
C ARG A 178 -14.09 -11.39 -1.09
N GLU A 179 -14.04 -10.07 -1.11
CA GLU A 179 -15.18 -9.20 -0.80
C GLU A 179 -16.25 -9.23 -1.88
N ARG A 180 -15.83 -9.30 -3.16
CA ARG A 180 -16.74 -9.48 -4.30
C ARG A 180 -17.55 -10.77 -4.28
N ARG A 181 -17.09 -11.81 -3.57
CA ARG A 181 -17.80 -13.10 -3.46
C ARG A 181 -18.95 -13.09 -2.47
N LYS A 182 -19.03 -12.09 -1.59
CA LYS A 182 -20.08 -12.01 -0.57
C LYS A 182 -21.08 -10.91 -0.97
N PRO A 183 -22.40 -11.19 -0.99
CA PRO A 183 -23.41 -10.18 -1.34
C PRO A 183 -23.19 -8.87 -0.58
N HIS A 184 -23.14 -8.91 0.75
CA HIS A 184 -23.00 -7.71 1.60
C HIS A 184 -21.71 -6.89 1.41
N THR A 185 -20.63 -7.47 0.85
CA THR A 185 -19.38 -6.71 0.59
C THR A 185 -19.03 -6.55 -0.89
N MET A 186 -19.93 -6.94 -1.78
CA MET A 186 -19.64 -7.00 -3.20
C MET A 186 -19.30 -5.64 -3.81
N VAL A 187 -20.01 -4.60 -3.39
CA VAL A 187 -19.78 -3.22 -3.81
C VAL A 187 -18.42 -2.71 -3.32
N GLN A 188 -18.11 -2.88 -2.03
CA GLN A 188 -16.81 -2.46 -1.46
C GLN A 188 -15.64 -3.17 -2.14
N GLY A 189 -15.74 -4.49 -2.36
CA GLY A 189 -14.71 -5.24 -3.08
C GLY A 189 -14.53 -4.78 -4.53
N THR A 190 -15.59 -4.26 -5.17
CA THR A 190 -15.51 -3.68 -6.52
C THR A 190 -14.84 -2.31 -6.51
N TRP A 191 -15.19 -1.45 -5.55
CA TRP A 191 -14.54 -0.15 -5.37
C TRP A 191 -13.06 -0.27 -5.05
N LEU A 192 -12.68 -1.20 -4.17
CA LEU A 192 -11.28 -1.47 -3.85
C LEU A 192 -10.47 -1.87 -5.09
N LEU A 193 -11.07 -2.70 -5.97
CA LEU A 193 -10.41 -3.10 -7.22
C LEU A 193 -10.21 -1.91 -8.17
N LEU A 194 -11.23 -1.07 -8.34
CA LEU A 194 -11.14 0.14 -9.17
C LEU A 194 -10.11 1.14 -8.62
N CYS A 195 -10.06 1.31 -7.30
CA CYS A 195 -9.03 2.10 -6.65
C CYS A 195 -7.64 1.51 -6.93
N LEU A 196 -7.47 0.19 -6.81
CA LEU A 196 -6.19 -0.46 -7.12
C LEU A 196 -5.76 -0.26 -8.57
N ASP A 197 -6.68 -0.41 -9.52
CA ASP A 197 -6.36 -0.21 -10.95
C ASP A 197 -5.94 1.25 -11.20
N MET A 198 -6.61 2.22 -10.56
CA MET A 198 -6.23 3.62 -10.62
C MET A 198 -4.85 3.89 -9.99
N TYR A 199 -4.54 3.22 -8.88
CA TYR A 199 -3.23 3.30 -8.22
C TYR A 199 -2.11 2.76 -9.12
N ASP A 200 -2.36 1.64 -9.80
CA ASP A 200 -1.37 1.02 -10.70
C ASP A 200 -1.14 1.84 -11.99
N CYS A 201 -2.18 2.51 -12.52
CA CYS A 201 -2.09 3.33 -13.73
C CYS A 201 -1.17 4.56 -13.55
N PRO A 202 -0.06 4.69 -14.31
CA PRO A 202 0.82 5.86 -14.30
C PRO A 202 0.07 7.13 -14.73
N LEU A 203 0.41 8.27 -14.14
CA LEU A 203 -0.23 9.55 -14.45
C LEU A 203 0.37 10.30 -15.64
N HIS A 204 1.40 9.72 -16.26
CA HIS A 204 2.11 10.31 -17.40
C HIS A 204 1.61 9.83 -18.76
N GLU A 205 0.68 8.87 -18.79
CA GLU A 205 -0.04 8.56 -20.02
C GLU A 205 -1.16 9.58 -20.17
N THR A 206 -0.87 10.68 -20.86
CA THR A 206 -1.90 11.28 -21.72
C THR A 206 -2.55 10.14 -22.47
N PRO A 207 -3.89 10.00 -22.49
CA PRO A 207 -4.50 9.05 -23.38
C PRO A 207 -4.10 9.51 -24.79
N GLN A 208 -3.12 8.84 -25.39
CA GLN A 208 -3.02 8.85 -26.83
C GLN A 208 -4.39 8.37 -27.28
N GLN A 209 -5.09 9.24 -28.01
CA GLN A 209 -6.26 8.89 -28.79
C GLN A 209 -5.81 7.87 -29.83
N VAL A 210 -5.50 6.65 -29.40
CA VAL A 210 -5.57 5.50 -30.29
C VAL A 210 -7.05 5.23 -30.38
N VAL A 211 -7.64 5.78 -31.44
CA VAL A 211 -8.94 5.40 -31.95
C VAL A 211 -8.85 3.92 -32.34
N SER A 212 -8.93 3.04 -31.34
CA SER A 212 -9.10 1.61 -31.54
C SER A 212 -10.54 1.28 -31.24
N HIS A 213 -11.32 1.11 -32.30
CA HIS A 213 -12.76 0.81 -32.29
C HIS A 213 -13.10 -0.61 -31.79
N VAL A 214 -12.25 -1.24 -30.98
CA VAL A 214 -12.51 -2.58 -30.44
C VAL A 214 -12.53 -2.53 -28.92
N ARG A 215 -13.71 -2.19 -28.37
CA ARG A 215 -14.03 -2.44 -26.95
C ARG A 215 -14.28 -3.93 -26.75
N PRO A 216 -13.75 -4.56 -25.68
CA PRO A 216 -14.14 -5.94 -25.34
C PRO A 216 -15.61 -5.97 -24.91
N PRO A 217 -16.39 -6.98 -25.34
CA PRO A 217 -17.76 -7.18 -24.87
C PRO A 217 -17.71 -7.62 -23.40
N GLY A 218 -18.15 -6.74 -22.50
CA GLY A 218 -18.01 -6.88 -21.04
C GLY A 218 -17.86 -5.54 -20.31
N SER A 219 -17.63 -4.45 -21.05
CA SER A 219 -17.65 -3.08 -20.54
C SER A 219 -19.10 -2.62 -20.27
N LEU A 220 -19.74 -3.17 -19.23
CA LEU A 220 -20.73 -2.36 -18.51
C LEU A 220 -19.96 -1.15 -17.97
N LYS A 221 -20.41 0.06 -18.31
CA LYS A 221 -19.88 1.28 -17.69
C LYS A 221 -19.84 1.04 -16.18
N THR A 222 -18.70 1.25 -15.53
CA THR A 222 -18.49 1.06 -14.08
C THR A 222 -19.70 1.49 -13.21
N PRO A 223 -20.38 2.62 -13.50
CA PRO A 223 -21.62 3.02 -12.81
C PRO A 223 -22.78 2.03 -12.94
N ALA A 224 -23.05 1.50 -14.14
CA ALA A 224 -24.12 0.54 -14.37
C ALA A 224 -23.86 -0.77 -13.61
N LEU A 225 -22.59 -1.17 -13.50
CA LEU A 225 -22.18 -2.29 -12.67
C LEU A 225 -22.46 -2.01 -11.19
N ILE A 226 -22.01 -0.87 -10.64
CA ILE A 226 -22.24 -0.54 -9.22
C ILE A 226 -23.73 -0.45 -8.89
N SER A 227 -24.53 0.22 -9.72
CA SER A 227 -25.98 0.31 -9.53
C SER A 227 -26.65 -1.07 -9.55
N TRP A 228 -26.24 -1.94 -10.47
CA TRP A 228 -26.72 -3.33 -10.50
C TRP A 228 -26.31 -4.12 -9.26
N LEU A 229 -25.06 -4.01 -8.81
CA LEU A 229 -24.57 -4.70 -7.61
C LEU A 229 -25.36 -4.28 -6.36
N ARG A 230 -25.73 -3.01 -6.24
CA ARG A 230 -26.57 -2.52 -5.14
C ARG A 230 -27.98 -3.09 -5.19
N ALA A 231 -28.61 -3.08 -6.37
CA ALA A 231 -29.93 -3.69 -6.55
C ALA A 231 -29.92 -5.19 -6.21
N TYR A 232 -28.85 -5.89 -6.59
CA TYR A 232 -28.62 -7.29 -6.23
C TYR A 232 -28.40 -7.48 -4.72
N GLN A 233 -27.66 -6.59 -4.06
CA GLN A 233 -27.49 -6.63 -2.60
C GLN A 233 -28.82 -6.51 -1.87
N THR A 234 -29.67 -5.57 -2.28
CA THR A 234 -30.98 -5.35 -1.67
C THR A 234 -31.97 -6.47 -1.93
N SER A 235 -31.78 -7.28 -2.98
CA SER A 235 -32.64 -8.44 -3.25
C SER A 235 -32.18 -9.72 -2.55
N CYS A 236 -30.98 -9.75 -1.99
CA CYS A 236 -30.41 -10.89 -1.28
C CYS A 236 -30.48 -10.78 0.26
N THR A 237 -31.08 -9.71 0.77
CA THR A 237 -31.42 -9.49 2.20
C THR A 237 -32.85 -9.92 2.47
#